data_AF-A0A6A5UDB2-F1
#
_entry.id   AF-A0A6A5UDB2-F1
#
_cell.length_a   1.000
_cell.length_b   1.000
_cell.length_c   1.000
_cell.angle_alpha   90.00
_cell.angle_beta   90.00
_cell.angle_gamma   90.00
#
_symmetry.space_group_name_H-M   'P 1'
#
loop_
_entity.id
_entity.type
_entity.pdbx_description
1 polymer ?
#
loop_
_entity_poly.entity_id
_entity_poly.type
_entity_poly.pdbx_seq_one_letter_code
_entity_poly.pdbx_strand_id
1 'polypeptide(L)'
;MTAEEKDSVCQQLQEVLTKMRSMPWEAGLIGSCSGRSARDCRKYTDYSDGPYKGEATFNLSFYFDLVKTTPAPIRSALFQQLRSDHRVVFSHGDLAQQNILVKDSRITGLLDWEYAGWYPEH
;
A
#
# COMPACT_ATOMS: atom_id res chain seq x y z
N MET A 1 17.28 17.58 -14.29
CA MET A 1 17.74 16.26 -13.84
C MET A 1 18.24 15.47 -15.04
N THR A 2 19.49 15.06 -15.02
CA THR A 2 20.08 14.14 -16.02
C THR A 2 19.56 12.72 -15.82
N ALA A 3 19.93 11.79 -16.70
CA ALA A 3 19.58 10.38 -16.55
C ALA A 3 20.22 9.79 -15.28
N GLU A 4 21.48 10.11 -15.03
CA GLU A 4 22.26 9.64 -13.88
C GLU A 4 21.66 10.15 -12.55
N GLU A 5 21.17 11.40 -12.54
CA GLU A 5 20.49 11.96 -11.37
C GLU A 5 19.15 11.25 -11.09
N LYS A 6 18.42 10.87 -12.14
CA LYS A 6 17.18 10.09 -11.97
C LYS A 6 17.47 8.69 -11.46
N ASP A 7 18.50 8.02 -12.00
CA ASP A 7 18.91 6.69 -11.55
C ASP A 7 19.32 6.71 -10.07
N SER A 8 20.07 7.74 -9.65
CA SER A 8 20.42 7.96 -8.25
C SER A 8 19.19 8.14 -7.36
N VAL A 9 18.20 8.92 -7.79
CA VAL A 9 16.96 9.11 -7.03
C VAL A 9 16.14 7.81 -6.97
N CYS A 10 16.07 7.04 -8.05
CA CYS A 10 15.42 5.72 -8.07
C CYS A 10 16.06 4.76 -7.08
N GLN A 11 17.39 4.72 -7.01
CA GLN A 11 18.12 3.89 -6.05
C GLN A 11 17.82 4.32 -4.60
N GLN A 12 17.84 5.62 -4.31
CA GLN A 12 17.47 6.13 -2.99
C GLN A 12 16.03 5.76 -2.60
N LEU A 13 15.09 5.86 -3.54
CA LEU A 13 13.70 5.48 -3.29
C LEU A 13 13.59 3.99 -2.98
N GLN A 14 14.29 3.15 -3.73
CA GLN A 14 14.36 1.71 -3.48
C GLN A 14 14.90 1.41 -2.08
N GLU A 15 15.95 2.09 -1.64
CA GLU A 15 16.51 1.94 -0.30
C GLU A 15 15.51 2.34 0.79
N VAL A 16 14.80 3.46 0.61
CA VAL A 16 13.75 3.91 1.54
C VAL A 16 12.63 2.87 1.64
N LEU A 17 12.11 2.42 0.49
CA LEU A 17 11.03 1.43 0.44
C LEU A 17 11.46 0.07 1.03
N THR A 18 12.71 -0.34 0.79
CA THR A 18 13.26 -1.58 1.37
C THR A 18 13.31 -1.49 2.89
N LYS A 19 13.78 -0.35 3.43
CA LYS A 19 13.79 -0.12 4.88
C LYS A 19 12.39 -0.14 5.46
N MET A 20 11.44 0.57 4.82
CA MET A 20 10.04 0.56 5.23
C MET A 20 9.48 -0.87 5.30
N ARG A 21 9.63 -1.65 4.22
CA ARG A 21 9.11 -3.02 4.13
C ARG A 21 9.82 -4.00 5.07
N SER A 22 10.99 -3.67 5.59
CA SER A 22 11.73 -4.49 6.55
C SER A 22 11.31 -4.29 8.02
N MET A 23 10.50 -3.27 8.31
CA MET A 23 10.09 -3.00 9.69
C MET A 23 9.24 -4.14 10.26
N PRO A 24 9.45 -4.52 11.54
CA PRO A 24 8.67 -5.57 12.18
C PRO A 24 7.23 -5.10 12.43
N TRP A 25 6.26 -6.02 12.27
CA TRP A 25 4.87 -5.77 12.63
C TRP A 25 4.36 -6.78 13.63
N GLU A 26 4.34 -6.38 14.90
CA GLU A 26 4.00 -7.28 16.00
C GLU A 26 2.50 -7.60 16.07
N ALA A 27 1.64 -6.68 15.64
CA ALA A 27 0.19 -6.88 15.71
C ALA A 27 -0.32 -7.88 14.66
N GLY A 28 0.38 -8.04 13.53
CA GLY A 28 -0.01 -8.95 12.45
C GLY A 28 -1.34 -8.59 11.76
N LEU A 29 -1.86 -7.39 11.99
CA LEU A 29 -3.12 -6.90 11.40
C LEU A 29 -2.86 -6.12 10.10
N ILE A 30 -3.73 -6.26 9.12
CA ILE A 30 -3.74 -5.44 7.92
C ILE A 30 -4.60 -4.19 8.18
N GLY A 31 -4.01 -3.00 8.01
CA GLY A 31 -4.67 -1.73 8.30
C GLY A 31 -3.70 -0.57 8.49
N SER A 32 -4.20 0.59 8.95
CA SER A 32 -3.38 1.80 9.15
C SER A 32 -2.19 1.61 10.12
N CYS A 33 -1.26 2.56 10.14
CA CYS A 33 -0.09 2.58 11.04
C CYS A 33 -0.45 2.38 12.52
N SER A 34 -1.65 2.79 12.94
CA SER A 34 -2.15 2.68 14.31
C SER A 34 -2.82 1.34 14.63
N GLY A 35 -2.78 0.37 13.71
CA GLY A 35 -3.46 -0.92 13.83
C GLY A 35 -4.99 -0.82 13.68
N ARG A 36 -5.50 0.30 13.16
CA ARG A 36 -6.92 0.53 12.87
C ARG A 36 -7.25 0.20 11.42
N SER A 37 -8.46 0.53 10.99
CA SER A 37 -8.97 0.32 9.63
C SER A 37 -7.95 0.66 8.54
N ALA A 38 -7.92 -0.18 7.51
CA ALA A 38 -7.26 0.11 6.25
C ALA A 38 -7.89 1.36 5.63
N ARG A 39 -7.09 2.15 4.90
CA ARG A 39 -7.55 3.34 4.19
C ARG A 39 -7.06 3.31 2.75
N ASP A 40 -7.88 3.84 1.84
CA ASP A 40 -7.60 3.80 0.41
C ASP A 40 -8.22 5.00 -0.32
N CYS A 41 -7.47 5.57 -1.27
CA CYS A 41 -7.83 6.74 -2.07
C CYS A 41 -8.43 6.39 -3.45
N ARG A 42 -8.61 5.10 -3.80
CA ARG A 42 -9.09 4.66 -5.12
C ARG A 42 -10.55 5.00 -5.42
N LYS A 43 -11.33 5.45 -4.44
CA LYS A 43 -12.68 6.00 -4.63
C LYS A 43 -12.63 7.51 -4.52
N TYR A 44 -13.59 8.20 -5.16
CA TYR A 44 -13.84 9.63 -4.97
C TYR A 44 -14.17 10.04 -3.51
N THR A 45 -14.13 9.08 -2.57
CA THR A 45 -14.39 9.22 -1.14
C THR A 45 -13.39 8.36 -0.39
N ASP A 46 -12.87 8.83 0.74
CA ASP A 46 -12.04 8.04 1.65
C ASP A 46 -12.76 6.74 2.04
N TYR A 47 -12.23 5.61 1.60
CA TYR A 47 -12.77 4.31 1.96
C TYR A 47 -11.96 3.73 3.11
N SER A 48 -12.65 3.34 4.18
CA SER A 48 -12.02 2.70 5.33
C SER A 48 -12.86 1.54 5.86
N ASP A 49 -12.19 0.42 6.15
CA ASP A 49 -12.77 -0.78 6.74
C ASP A 49 -11.65 -1.64 7.38
N GLY A 50 -12.00 -2.67 8.16
CA GLY A 50 -11.04 -3.44 8.96
C GLY A 50 -10.71 -2.79 10.31
N PRO A 51 -9.60 -3.16 10.98
CA PRO A 51 -8.44 -3.91 10.47
C PRO A 51 -8.74 -5.40 10.22
N TYR A 52 -7.91 -6.06 9.42
CA TYR A 52 -8.09 -7.47 9.04
C TYR A 52 -7.00 -8.35 9.64
N LYS A 53 -7.36 -9.56 10.08
CA LYS A 53 -6.39 -10.54 10.60
C LYS A 53 -5.69 -11.34 9.50
N GLY A 54 -6.23 -11.34 8.29
CA GLY A 54 -5.73 -12.16 7.20
C GLY A 54 -5.97 -11.53 5.84
N GLU A 55 -5.05 -11.79 4.93
CA GLU A 55 -5.07 -11.25 3.58
C GLU A 55 -6.31 -11.71 2.79
N ALA A 56 -6.75 -12.96 2.95
CA ALA A 56 -7.96 -13.45 2.28
C ALA A 56 -9.20 -12.62 2.64
N THR A 57 -9.37 -12.24 3.91
CA THR A 57 -10.46 -11.36 4.34
C THR A 57 -10.30 -9.93 3.85
N PHE A 58 -9.07 -9.41 3.83
CA PHE A 58 -8.77 -8.09 3.26
C PHE A 58 -9.08 -8.04 1.76
N ASN A 59 -8.65 -9.02 0.98
CA ASN A 59 -8.87 -9.09 -0.47
C ASN A 59 -10.37 -9.15 -0.80
N LEU A 60 -11.13 -9.97 -0.07
CA LEU A 60 -12.56 -10.12 -0.31
C LEU A 60 -13.36 -8.88 0.11
N SER A 61 -13.11 -8.38 1.32
CA SER A 61 -13.94 -7.35 1.97
C SER A 61 -13.49 -5.92 1.69
N PHE A 62 -12.20 -5.68 1.45
CA PHE A 62 -11.67 -4.35 1.17
C PHE A 62 -11.38 -4.19 -0.32
N TYR A 63 -10.52 -5.06 -0.88
CA TYR A 63 -10.00 -4.87 -2.23
C TYR A 63 -11.07 -5.04 -3.32
N PHE A 64 -11.92 -6.09 -3.21
CA PHE A 64 -12.98 -6.34 -4.18
C PHE A 64 -14.32 -5.68 -3.85
N ASP A 65 -14.58 -5.26 -2.61
CA ASP A 65 -15.77 -4.46 -2.27
C ASP A 65 -15.67 -3.03 -2.85
N LEU A 66 -14.49 -2.60 -3.29
CA LEU A 66 -14.35 -1.36 -4.05
C LEU A 66 -15.05 -1.42 -5.42
N VAL A 67 -15.25 -2.62 -5.98
CA VAL A 67 -15.93 -2.83 -7.26
C VAL A 67 -17.33 -3.42 -7.04
N LYS A 68 -18.17 -2.74 -6.23
CA LYS A 68 -19.55 -3.18 -5.89
C LYS A 68 -20.43 -3.45 -7.10
N THR A 69 -20.13 -2.82 -8.23
CA THR A 69 -20.82 -3.00 -9.51
C THR A 69 -20.45 -4.29 -10.22
N THR A 70 -19.37 -4.97 -9.81
CA THR A 70 -18.94 -6.24 -10.40
C THR A 70 -19.90 -7.37 -10.00
N PRO A 71 -20.47 -8.10 -10.98
CA PRO A 71 -21.29 -9.27 -10.72
C PRO A 71 -20.59 -10.28 -9.80
N ALA A 72 -21.34 -10.88 -8.88
CA ALA A 72 -20.80 -11.83 -7.90
C ALA A 72 -19.96 -12.98 -8.52
N PRO A 73 -20.32 -13.58 -9.67
CA PRO A 73 -19.50 -14.61 -10.30
C PRO A 73 -18.11 -14.11 -10.73
N ILE A 74 -18.03 -12.90 -11.28
CA ILE A 74 -16.76 -12.29 -11.71
C ILE A 74 -15.89 -11.99 -10.48
N ARG A 75 -16.50 -11.43 -9.43
CA ARG A 75 -15.80 -11.16 -8.17
C ARG A 75 -15.25 -12.43 -7.53
N SER A 76 -16.02 -13.51 -7.52
CA SER A 76 -15.58 -14.81 -7.01
C SER A 76 -14.44 -15.40 -7.84
N ALA A 77 -14.51 -15.31 -9.17
CA ALA A 77 -13.45 -15.80 -10.05
C ALA A 77 -12.15 -15.02 -9.86
N LEU A 78 -12.21 -13.69 -9.77
CA LEU A 78 -11.04 -12.85 -9.51
C LEU A 78 -10.43 -13.15 -8.13
N PHE A 79 -11.26 -13.33 -7.10
CA PHE A 79 -10.78 -13.71 -5.76
C PHE A 79 -10.04 -15.05 -5.76
N GLN A 80 -10.53 -16.04 -6.49
CA GLN A 80 -9.86 -17.35 -6.60
C GLN A 80 -8.50 -17.29 -7.31
N GLN A 81 -8.24 -16.24 -8.09
CA GLN A 81 -6.95 -16.04 -8.74
C GLN A 81 -5.94 -15.28 -7.86
N LEU A 82 -6.39 -14.68 -6.76
CA LEU A 82 -5.49 -14.00 -5.84
C LEU A 82 -4.83 -14.99 -4.89
N ARG A 83 -3.51 -14.86 -4.80
CA ARG A 83 -2.76 -15.37 -3.66
C ARG A 83 -3.13 -14.60 -2.40
N SER A 84 -3.03 -15.27 -1.26
CA SER A 84 -3.33 -14.69 0.07
C SER A 84 -2.25 -15.05 1.10
N ASP A 85 -1.05 -15.34 0.62
CA ASP A 85 0.13 -15.77 1.39
C ASP A 85 1.27 -14.73 1.33
N HIS A 86 0.95 -13.47 1.02
CA HIS A 86 1.95 -12.42 0.95
C HIS A 86 2.34 -11.97 2.36
N ARG A 87 3.58 -11.48 2.48
CA ARG A 87 4.01 -10.84 3.74
C ARG A 87 3.26 -9.53 3.91
N VAL A 88 2.89 -9.22 5.15
CA VAL A 88 2.37 -7.90 5.54
C VAL A 88 3.57 -6.99 5.79
N VAL A 89 3.63 -5.88 5.07
CA VAL A 89 4.75 -4.92 5.08
C VAL A 89 4.24 -3.51 5.30
N PHE A 90 5.10 -2.63 5.80
CA PHE A 90 4.77 -1.22 5.91
C PHE A 90 4.82 -0.55 4.53
N SER A 91 3.70 0.04 4.11
CA SER A 91 3.55 0.69 2.82
C SER A 91 3.00 2.10 2.98
N HIS A 92 3.39 2.99 2.06
CA HIS A 92 2.97 4.39 2.01
C HIS A 92 1.46 4.55 1.70
N GLY A 93 0.89 3.65 0.90
CA GLY A 93 -0.52 3.70 0.50
C GLY A 93 -0.81 4.65 -0.68
N ASP A 94 -0.07 5.77 -0.80
CA ASP A 94 -0.21 6.72 -1.92
C ASP A 94 1.15 7.24 -2.43
N LEU A 95 2.04 6.32 -2.83
CA LEU A 95 3.36 6.72 -3.31
C LEU A 95 3.29 7.18 -4.77
N ALA A 96 3.26 8.50 -4.97
CA ALA A 96 3.28 9.14 -6.28
C ALA A 96 4.39 10.20 -6.35
N GLN A 97 4.77 10.61 -7.57
CA GLN A 97 5.85 11.57 -7.77
C GLN A 97 5.62 12.89 -7.01
N GLN A 98 4.36 13.36 -6.92
CA GLN A 98 4.03 14.58 -6.15
C GLN A 98 4.31 14.46 -4.64
N ASN A 99 4.38 13.24 -4.11
CA ASN A 99 4.60 12.95 -2.70
C ASN A 99 6.08 12.70 -2.37
N ILE A 100 6.99 12.89 -3.34
CA ILE A 100 8.44 12.69 -3.18
C ILE A 100 9.17 14.03 -3.31
N LEU A 101 9.78 14.48 -2.22
CA LEU A 101 10.61 15.68 -2.23
C LEU A 101 12.04 15.33 -2.65
N VAL A 102 12.52 16.02 -3.68
CA VAL A 102 13.90 15.89 -4.19
C VAL A 102 14.58 17.26 -4.19
N LYS A 103 15.77 17.33 -3.59
CA LYS A 103 16.64 18.50 -3.64
C LYS A 103 18.07 18.05 -3.91
N ASP A 104 18.74 18.69 -4.87
CA ASP A 104 20.12 18.39 -5.25
C ASP A 104 20.34 16.88 -5.52
N SER A 105 19.40 16.27 -6.25
CA SER A 105 19.38 14.85 -6.60
C SER A 105 19.34 13.89 -5.39
N ARG A 106 18.84 14.38 -4.24
CA ARG A 106 18.61 13.59 -3.04
C ARG A 106 17.15 13.62 -2.63
N ILE A 107 16.62 12.47 -2.22
CA ILE A 107 15.32 12.41 -1.57
C ILE A 107 15.44 13.04 -0.19
N THR A 108 14.66 14.08 0.08
CA THR A 108 14.66 14.81 1.36
C THR A 108 13.43 14.53 2.20
N GLY A 109 12.38 13.96 1.61
CA GLY A 109 11.18 13.59 2.33
C GLY A 109 10.17 12.85 1.46
N LEU A 110 9.32 12.08 2.14
CA LEU A 110 8.07 11.56 1.59
C LEU A 110 6.92 12.25 2.33
N LEU A 111 5.91 12.66 1.58
CA LEU A 111 4.75 13.40 2.07
C LEU A 111 3.48 12.55 1.93
N ASP A 112 2.41 13.01 2.58
CA ASP A 112 1.07 12.47 2.42
C ASP A 112 0.89 11.01 2.89
N TRP A 113 1.13 10.81 4.18
CA TRP A 113 1.11 9.50 4.83
C TRP A 113 -0.29 9.04 5.26
N GLU A 114 -1.37 9.69 4.83
CA GLU A 114 -2.71 9.45 5.38
C GLU A 114 -3.27 8.04 5.07
N TYR A 115 -2.77 7.41 4.02
CA TYR A 115 -3.10 6.03 3.61
C TYR A 115 -2.07 4.99 4.05
N ALA A 116 -1.03 5.42 4.77
CA ALA A 116 0.03 4.53 5.18
C ALA A 116 -0.43 3.48 6.20
N GLY A 117 0.20 2.32 6.14
CA GLY A 117 -0.19 1.21 6.97
C GLY A 117 0.52 -0.08 6.63
N TRP A 118 0.04 -1.15 7.24
CA TRP A 118 0.52 -2.51 7.09
C TRP A 118 -0.39 -3.25 6.13
N TYR A 119 0.15 -3.58 4.95
CA TYR A 119 -0.60 -4.17 3.84
C TYR A 119 0.15 -5.35 3.22
N PRO A 120 -0.56 -6.26 2.53
CA PRO A 120 0.07 -7.32 1.76
C PRO A 120 1.03 -6.77 0.70
N GLU A 121 2.16 -7.44 0.48
CA GLU A 121 3.24 -6.98 -0.40
C GLU A 121 3.01 -7.19 -1.91
N HIS A 122 1.75 -7.21 -2.36
CA HIS A 122 1.33 -7.39 -3.77
C HIS A 122 2.18 -6.62 -4.79
#